data_AF-A0A7Z9H4G4-F1
#
_entry.id   AF-A0A7Z9H4G4-F1
#
_cell.length_a   1.000
_cell.length_b   1.000
_cell.length_c   1.000
_cell.angle_alpha   90.00
_cell.angle_beta   90.00
_cell.angle_gamma   90.00
#
_symmetry.space_group_name_H-M   'P 1'
#
loop_
_entity.id
_entity.type
_entity.pdbx_description
1 polymer ?
#
loop_
_entity_poly.entity_id
_entity_poly.type
_entity_poly.pdbx_seq_one_letter_code
_entity_poly.pdbx_strand_id
1 'polypeptide(L)'
;MQQLSRQAQSETPSGRQEELAAKVDALEKKLAGLQKKLGDRDSTSREEDEKLRKKVGAAREALRRARNAMKQASRKMEGGQSASSEQASAEASLNEARESLSGSEEDALERLKRKEEELAGIRKEQDELERLTRKVSQEDEEGGESLSSAAGSMREASDSLGQGQTSRARQQQEEALEQLEQEESRLQEEEMELADLKTEQDLIDLIATITEMSDSMEVIIKATVAISGELGDRRANRSQKARLRGLSRRVAAVDELGQDVHRRLEEEEARVFTYIMEDLLEDLAEVKESLQPRYDPGEVTQMLEQEVVDGLQRLRSSLEEELRRRMQQQQQGQPPPGGGRPRMVPPAAELIALKRMQEEVLERTRRIDSIRKRNNGELDTLEEQLLERLVQRQGSIIQLTDQIAEDLGEQLQPTVEEEVREDGPPPPDDGEG
;
A
#
# COMPACT_ATOMS: atom_id res chain seq x y z
N MET A 1 -27.71 -80.55 -0.25
CA MET A 1 -28.52 -80.93 0.94
C MET A 1 -28.55 -79.83 2.01
N GLN A 2 -27.42 -79.21 2.43
CA GLN A 2 -27.46 -78.14 3.45
C GLN A 2 -28.10 -76.80 3.00
N GLN A 3 -28.04 -76.42 1.72
CA GLN A 3 -28.74 -75.22 1.21
C GLN A 3 -30.26 -75.39 1.12
N LEU A 4 -30.75 -76.59 0.77
CA LEU A 4 -32.18 -76.91 0.70
C LEU A 4 -32.84 -76.95 2.10
N SER A 5 -32.10 -77.38 3.12
CA SER A 5 -32.57 -77.33 4.52
C SER A 5 -32.73 -75.91 5.06
N ARG A 6 -31.90 -74.96 4.60
CA ARG A 6 -32.04 -73.54 5.00
C ARG A 6 -33.23 -72.88 4.31
N GLN A 7 -33.49 -73.21 3.04
CA GLN A 7 -34.69 -72.74 2.33
C GLN A 7 -35.99 -73.31 2.94
N ALA A 8 -36.02 -74.58 3.33
CA ALA A 8 -37.19 -75.18 3.96
C ALA A 8 -37.47 -74.65 5.38
N GLN A 9 -36.42 -74.26 6.14
CA GLN A 9 -36.58 -73.62 7.45
C GLN A 9 -37.06 -72.15 7.32
N SER A 10 -36.66 -71.43 6.26
CA SER A 10 -37.14 -70.07 5.99
C SER A 10 -38.61 -69.96 5.58
N GLU A 11 -39.27 -71.07 5.23
CA GLU A 11 -40.71 -71.08 4.85
C GLU A 11 -41.65 -71.34 6.03
N THR A 12 -41.13 -71.65 7.22
CA THR A 12 -41.95 -71.71 8.43
C THR A 12 -42.16 -70.30 9.00
N PRO A 13 -43.35 -69.97 9.55
CA PRO A 13 -43.65 -68.65 10.12
C PRO A 13 -42.62 -68.19 11.17
N SER A 14 -42.03 -69.13 11.91
CA SER A 14 -40.98 -68.91 12.90
C SER A 14 -39.63 -68.54 12.28
N GLY A 15 -39.21 -69.22 11.20
CA GLY A 15 -37.93 -68.94 10.51
C GLY A 15 -37.91 -67.56 9.83
N ARG A 16 -39.04 -67.13 9.26
CA ARG A 16 -39.20 -65.76 8.73
C ARG A 16 -39.08 -64.68 9.81
N GLN A 17 -39.59 -64.95 11.00
CA GLN A 17 -39.54 -63.99 12.11
C GLN A 17 -38.11 -63.81 12.64
N GLU A 18 -37.34 -64.88 12.74
CA GLU A 18 -35.91 -64.84 13.09
C GLU A 18 -35.08 -64.08 12.04
N GLU A 19 -35.38 -64.26 10.75
CA GLU A 19 -34.69 -63.55 9.67
C GLU A 19 -34.97 -62.04 9.68
N LEU A 20 -36.22 -61.64 9.92
CA LEU A 20 -36.60 -60.23 10.05
C LEU A 20 -35.96 -59.59 11.29
N ALA A 21 -35.89 -60.31 12.41
CA ALA A 21 -35.20 -59.85 13.62
C ALA A 21 -33.69 -59.63 13.37
N ALA A 22 -33.03 -60.56 12.68
CA ALA A 22 -31.62 -60.40 12.32
C ALA A 22 -31.38 -59.18 11.39
N LYS A 23 -32.31 -58.89 10.47
CA LYS A 23 -32.25 -57.71 9.59
C LYS A 23 -32.42 -56.40 10.37
N VAL A 24 -33.29 -56.35 11.38
CA VAL A 24 -33.44 -55.20 12.29
C VAL A 24 -32.13 -54.93 13.01
N ASP A 25 -31.56 -55.94 13.67
CA ASP A 25 -30.34 -55.79 14.45
C ASP A 25 -29.16 -55.31 13.60
N ALA A 26 -29.06 -55.80 12.35
CA ALA A 26 -28.03 -55.37 11.41
C ALA A 26 -28.17 -53.89 11.00
N LEU A 27 -29.40 -53.45 10.70
CA LEU A 27 -29.66 -52.06 10.32
C LEU A 27 -29.51 -51.10 11.51
N GLU A 28 -29.87 -51.54 12.72
CA GLU A 28 -29.67 -50.75 13.94
C GLU A 28 -28.20 -50.54 14.27
N LYS A 29 -27.36 -51.57 14.11
CA LYS A 29 -25.90 -51.42 14.24
C LYS A 29 -25.35 -50.41 13.23
N LYS A 30 -25.81 -50.44 11.98
CA LYS A 30 -25.43 -49.45 10.96
C LYS A 30 -25.88 -48.04 11.33
N LEU A 31 -27.13 -47.89 11.76
CA LEU A 31 -27.70 -46.59 12.14
C LEU A 31 -27.00 -45.99 13.37
N ALA A 32 -26.66 -46.82 14.37
CA ALA A 32 -25.88 -46.40 15.53
C ALA A 32 -24.46 -45.94 15.14
N GLY A 33 -23.82 -46.64 14.19
CA GLY A 33 -22.53 -46.24 13.65
C GLY A 33 -22.57 -44.88 12.94
N LEU A 34 -23.60 -44.63 12.13
CA LEU A 34 -23.80 -43.35 11.44
C LEU A 34 -24.18 -42.23 12.41
N GLN A 35 -24.99 -42.50 13.42
CA GLN A 35 -25.32 -41.53 14.48
C GLN A 35 -24.09 -41.10 15.28
N LYS A 36 -23.18 -42.03 15.57
CA LYS A 36 -21.90 -41.71 16.22
C LYS A 36 -21.06 -40.77 15.35
N LYS A 37 -21.00 -41.02 14.03
CA LYS A 37 -20.30 -40.15 13.06
C LYS A 37 -20.98 -38.79 12.85
N LEU A 38 -22.27 -38.68 13.13
CA LEU A 38 -23.03 -37.43 13.11
C LEU A 38 -22.88 -36.59 14.39
N GLY A 39 -22.45 -37.21 15.49
CA GLY A 39 -22.34 -36.57 16.80
C GLY A 39 -21.13 -35.66 16.97
N ASP A 40 -20.14 -35.74 16.08
CA ASP A 40 -19.02 -34.79 16.06
C ASP A 40 -19.55 -33.40 15.67
N ARG A 41 -19.48 -32.48 16.64
CA ARG A 41 -20.03 -31.12 16.57
C ARG A 41 -19.27 -30.19 15.61
N ASP A 42 -18.07 -30.59 15.18
CA ASP A 42 -17.22 -29.79 14.29
C ASP A 42 -17.39 -30.22 12.83
N SER A 43 -18.62 -30.12 12.30
CA SER A 43 -18.84 -30.17 10.84
C SER A 43 -19.04 -28.78 10.27
N THR A 44 -18.14 -28.44 9.36
CA THR A 44 -18.12 -27.22 8.54
C THR A 44 -19.12 -27.28 7.37
N SER A 45 -19.53 -28.48 6.95
CA SER A 45 -20.46 -28.69 5.82
C SER A 45 -21.91 -28.87 6.29
N ARG A 46 -22.68 -27.77 6.30
CA ARG A 46 -24.10 -27.75 6.69
C ARG A 46 -24.98 -28.61 5.77
N GLU A 47 -24.70 -28.65 4.48
CA GLU A 47 -25.53 -29.30 3.48
C GLU A 47 -25.45 -30.84 3.55
N GLU A 48 -24.25 -31.38 3.75
CA GLU A 48 -24.02 -32.83 3.88
C GLU A 48 -24.50 -33.36 5.22
N ASP A 49 -24.32 -32.57 6.29
CA ASP A 49 -24.90 -32.86 7.60
C ASP A 49 -26.42 -32.98 7.50
N GLU A 50 -27.08 -32.09 6.76
CA GLU A 50 -28.52 -32.11 6.58
C GLU A 50 -28.97 -33.32 5.75
N LYS A 51 -28.26 -33.65 4.67
CA LYS A 51 -28.52 -34.85 3.84
C LYS A 51 -28.39 -36.13 4.66
N LEU A 52 -27.30 -36.27 5.42
CA LEU A 52 -27.05 -37.45 6.26
C LEU A 52 -28.02 -37.52 7.45
N ARG A 53 -28.39 -36.38 8.07
CA ARG A 53 -29.45 -36.31 9.10
C ARG A 53 -30.80 -36.76 8.58
N LYS A 54 -31.20 -36.33 7.38
CA LYS A 54 -32.46 -36.72 6.73
C LYS A 54 -32.50 -38.23 6.49
N LYS A 55 -31.43 -38.81 5.92
CA LYS A 55 -31.32 -40.27 5.67
C LYS A 55 -31.35 -41.10 6.98
N VAL A 56 -30.61 -40.69 8.00
CA VAL A 56 -30.59 -41.36 9.31
C VAL A 56 -31.94 -41.23 10.04
N GLY A 57 -32.63 -40.08 9.90
CA GLY A 57 -33.98 -39.86 10.41
C GLY A 57 -35.01 -40.79 9.78
N ALA A 58 -35.07 -40.81 8.44
CA ALA A 58 -35.98 -41.68 7.69
C ALA A 58 -35.77 -43.18 8.00
N ALA A 59 -34.51 -43.62 8.06
CA ALA A 59 -34.18 -45.00 8.40
C ALA A 59 -34.62 -45.38 9.83
N ARG A 60 -34.54 -44.44 10.79
CA ARG A 60 -34.96 -44.67 12.17
C ARG A 60 -36.48 -44.80 12.29
N GLU A 61 -37.23 -44.01 11.54
CA GLU A 61 -38.69 -44.09 11.48
C GLU A 61 -39.14 -45.41 10.85
N ALA A 62 -38.52 -45.81 9.74
CA ALA A 62 -38.78 -47.07 9.07
C ALA A 62 -38.47 -48.29 9.96
N LEU A 63 -37.35 -48.28 10.71
CA LEU A 63 -37.04 -49.32 11.70
C LEU A 63 -38.04 -49.39 12.86
N ARG A 64 -38.56 -48.24 13.31
CA ARG A 64 -39.61 -48.19 14.33
C ARG A 64 -40.92 -48.80 13.82
N ARG A 65 -41.29 -48.54 12.55
CA ARG A 65 -42.44 -49.18 11.89
C ARG A 65 -42.24 -50.68 11.77
N ALA A 66 -41.06 -51.13 11.35
CA ALA A 66 -40.70 -52.55 11.25
C ALA A 66 -40.84 -53.28 12.60
N ARG A 67 -40.29 -52.72 13.69
CA ARG A 67 -40.41 -53.29 15.05
C ARG A 67 -41.86 -53.42 15.50
N ASN A 68 -42.69 -52.41 15.25
CA ASN A 68 -44.09 -52.44 15.62
C ASN A 68 -44.86 -53.53 14.85
N ALA A 69 -44.61 -53.66 13.55
CA ALA A 69 -45.19 -54.71 12.72
C ALA A 69 -44.75 -56.11 13.17
N MET A 70 -43.46 -56.31 13.47
CA MET A 70 -42.94 -57.57 14.03
C MET A 70 -43.54 -57.92 15.39
N LYS A 71 -43.73 -56.93 16.28
CA LYS A 71 -44.38 -57.15 17.57
C LYS A 71 -45.84 -57.58 17.42
N GLN A 72 -46.55 -57.04 16.43
CA GLN A 72 -47.91 -57.47 16.10
C GLN A 72 -47.93 -58.87 15.47
N ALA A 73 -46.96 -59.17 14.60
CA ALA A 73 -46.78 -60.50 14.02
C ALA A 73 -46.56 -61.56 15.11
N SER A 74 -45.68 -61.30 16.09
CA SER A 74 -45.42 -62.21 17.23
C SER A 74 -46.69 -62.52 18.00
N ARG A 75 -47.48 -61.48 18.34
CA ARG A 75 -48.74 -61.63 19.08
C ARG A 75 -49.78 -62.46 18.31
N LYS A 76 -49.85 -62.29 16.99
CA LYS A 76 -50.76 -63.06 16.14
C LYS A 76 -50.33 -64.53 16.05
N MET A 77 -49.03 -64.81 15.94
CA MET A 77 -48.49 -66.17 15.93
C MET A 77 -48.66 -66.88 17.28
N GLU A 78 -48.43 -66.18 18.39
CA GLU A 78 -48.70 -66.68 19.75
C GLU A 78 -50.19 -67.01 19.95
N GLY A 79 -51.08 -66.27 19.27
CA GLY A 79 -52.53 -66.53 19.26
C GLY A 79 -53.00 -67.56 18.22
N GLY A 80 -52.09 -68.25 17.51
CA GLY A 80 -52.42 -69.24 16.49
C GLY A 80 -53.01 -68.68 15.18
N GLN A 81 -52.93 -67.36 14.97
CA GLN A 81 -53.42 -66.68 13.78
C GLN A 81 -52.29 -66.49 12.75
N SER A 82 -52.67 -66.36 11.47
CA SER A 82 -51.72 -66.01 10.41
C SER A 82 -51.20 -64.58 10.62
N ALA A 83 -49.87 -64.43 10.64
CA ALA A 83 -49.16 -63.15 10.76
C ALA A 83 -48.55 -62.68 9.43
N SER A 84 -48.97 -63.26 8.30
CA SER A 84 -48.37 -63.00 6.99
C SER A 84 -48.44 -61.52 6.59
N SER A 85 -49.53 -60.81 6.96
CA SER A 85 -49.70 -59.39 6.64
C SER A 85 -48.74 -58.50 7.44
N GLU A 86 -48.56 -58.79 8.72
CA GLU A 86 -47.66 -58.06 9.61
C GLU A 86 -46.20 -58.34 9.27
N GLN A 87 -45.86 -59.57 8.87
CA GLN A 87 -44.54 -59.93 8.36
C GLN A 87 -44.22 -59.18 7.06
N ALA A 88 -45.17 -59.09 6.11
CA ALA A 88 -45.00 -58.32 4.89
C ALA A 88 -44.83 -56.81 5.16
N SER A 89 -45.58 -56.25 6.12
CA SER A 89 -45.44 -54.84 6.53
C SER A 89 -44.08 -54.56 7.19
N ALA A 90 -43.60 -55.49 8.02
CA ALA A 90 -42.27 -55.42 8.62
C ALA A 90 -41.17 -55.46 7.55
N GLU A 91 -41.30 -56.37 6.58
CA GLU A 91 -40.35 -56.51 5.47
C GLU A 91 -40.32 -55.27 4.56
N ALA A 92 -41.48 -54.71 4.23
CA ALA A 92 -41.58 -53.45 3.49
C ALA A 92 -40.89 -52.29 4.23
N SER A 93 -41.10 -52.19 5.55
CA SER A 93 -40.47 -51.16 6.38
C SER A 93 -38.94 -51.36 6.51
N LEU A 94 -38.46 -52.60 6.49
CA LEU A 94 -37.01 -52.90 6.49
C LEU A 94 -36.37 -52.56 5.15
N ASN A 95 -37.07 -52.78 4.03
CA ASN A 95 -36.60 -52.38 2.71
C ASN A 95 -36.51 -50.86 2.59
N GLU A 96 -37.51 -50.12 3.09
CA GLU A 96 -37.49 -48.65 3.16
C GLU A 96 -36.32 -48.12 4.02
N ALA A 97 -36.06 -48.75 5.18
CA ALA A 97 -34.91 -48.41 6.01
C ALA A 97 -33.57 -48.67 5.31
N ARG A 98 -33.48 -49.79 4.56
CA ARG A 98 -32.28 -50.15 3.81
C ARG A 98 -32.04 -49.21 2.63
N GLU A 99 -33.08 -48.83 1.92
CA GLU A 99 -33.02 -47.87 0.81
C GLU A 99 -32.64 -46.48 1.31
N SER A 100 -33.21 -46.04 2.43
CA SER A 100 -32.84 -44.77 3.09
C SER A 100 -31.38 -44.73 3.56
N LEU A 101 -30.82 -45.88 3.95
CA LEU A 101 -29.40 -46.01 4.32
C LEU A 101 -28.49 -46.32 3.12
N SER A 102 -29.04 -46.54 1.93
CA SER A 102 -28.24 -46.73 0.72
C SER A 102 -27.46 -45.45 0.40
N GLY A 103 -26.18 -45.60 0.08
CA GLY A 103 -25.27 -44.46 -0.15
C GLY A 103 -24.93 -43.63 1.11
N SER A 104 -25.52 -43.91 2.29
CA SER A 104 -25.20 -43.13 3.51
C SER A 104 -23.77 -43.35 4.02
N GLU A 105 -23.16 -44.50 3.69
CA GLU A 105 -21.74 -44.76 3.94
C GLU A 105 -20.83 -43.97 2.99
N GLU A 106 -21.25 -43.79 1.73
CA GLU A 106 -20.55 -42.96 0.74
C GLU A 106 -20.66 -41.47 1.10
N ASP A 107 -21.84 -40.99 1.48
CA ASP A 107 -22.04 -39.61 1.97
C ASP A 107 -21.17 -39.33 3.21
N ALA A 108 -21.07 -40.30 4.13
CA ALA A 108 -20.24 -40.18 5.32
C ALA A 108 -18.74 -40.19 4.99
N LEU A 109 -18.33 -40.90 3.94
CA LEU A 109 -16.96 -40.91 3.42
C LEU A 109 -16.62 -39.61 2.67
N GLU A 110 -17.55 -39.09 1.87
CA GLU A 110 -17.39 -37.82 1.16
C GLU A 110 -17.25 -36.65 2.14
N ARG A 111 -18.08 -36.62 3.19
CA ARG A 111 -17.95 -35.67 4.31
C ARG A 111 -16.60 -35.75 4.99
N LEU A 112 -16.05 -36.95 5.20
CA LEU A 112 -14.72 -37.13 5.79
C LEU A 112 -13.61 -36.62 4.85
N LYS A 113 -13.68 -36.95 3.55
CA LYS A 113 -12.71 -36.48 2.56
C LYS A 113 -12.69 -34.95 2.46
N ARG A 114 -13.86 -34.30 2.38
CA ARG A 114 -13.93 -32.83 2.33
C ARG A 114 -13.39 -32.19 3.61
N LYS A 115 -13.66 -32.76 4.78
CA LYS A 115 -13.06 -32.30 6.04
C LYS A 115 -11.54 -32.44 6.03
N GLU A 116 -11.00 -33.53 5.51
CA GLU A 116 -9.55 -33.73 5.37
C GLU A 116 -8.93 -32.72 4.39
N GLU A 117 -9.59 -32.45 3.26
CA GLU A 117 -9.17 -31.46 2.27
C GLU A 117 -9.20 -30.03 2.83
N GLU A 118 -10.27 -29.66 3.56
CA GLU A 118 -10.40 -28.35 4.21
C GLU A 118 -9.36 -28.16 5.32
N LEU A 119 -9.14 -29.19 6.16
CA LEU A 119 -8.07 -29.20 7.15
C LEU A 119 -6.68 -29.07 6.51
N ALA A 120 -6.46 -29.73 5.37
CA ALA A 120 -5.21 -29.61 4.63
C ALA A 120 -5.02 -28.21 4.03
N GLY A 121 -6.11 -27.57 3.57
CA GLY A 121 -6.10 -26.19 3.11
C GLY A 121 -5.72 -25.22 4.21
N ILE A 122 -6.44 -25.25 5.33
CA ILE A 122 -6.21 -24.34 6.48
C ILE A 122 -4.79 -24.52 7.05
N ARG A 123 -4.26 -25.76 7.08
CA ARG A 123 -2.87 -26.00 7.51
C ARG A 123 -1.83 -25.34 6.59
N LYS A 124 -2.04 -25.37 5.27
CA LYS A 124 -1.13 -24.71 4.33
C LYS A 124 -1.14 -23.20 4.50
N GLU A 125 -2.32 -22.61 4.63
CA GLU A 125 -2.48 -21.18 4.89
C GLU A 125 -1.80 -20.80 6.22
N GLN A 126 -1.95 -21.63 7.25
CA GLN A 126 -1.30 -21.42 8.55
C GLN A 126 0.24 -21.44 8.45
N ASP A 127 0.80 -22.44 7.75
CA ASP A 127 2.25 -22.57 7.57
C ASP A 127 2.82 -21.36 6.79
N GLU A 128 2.06 -20.85 5.82
CA GLU A 128 2.43 -19.66 5.04
C GLU A 128 2.38 -18.38 5.89
N LEU A 129 1.31 -18.18 6.67
CA LEU A 129 1.21 -17.05 7.60
C LEU A 129 2.32 -17.07 8.67
N GLU A 130 2.63 -18.23 9.25
CA GLU A 130 3.69 -18.33 10.25
C GLU A 130 5.05 -18.00 9.64
N ARG A 131 5.29 -18.42 8.40
CA ARG A 131 6.51 -18.08 7.66
C ARG A 131 6.60 -16.58 7.38
N LEU A 132 5.51 -15.94 6.96
CA LEU A 132 5.46 -14.49 6.72
C LEU A 132 5.71 -13.72 8.01
N THR A 133 5.05 -14.10 9.10
CA THR A 133 5.20 -13.46 10.42
C THR A 133 6.61 -13.57 10.95
N ARG A 134 7.25 -14.74 10.82
CA ARG A 134 8.66 -14.90 11.21
C ARG A 134 9.61 -14.06 10.37
N LYS A 135 9.29 -13.84 9.09
CA LYS A 135 10.10 -13.00 8.21
C LYS A 135 10.01 -11.53 8.64
N VAL A 136 8.79 -11.03 8.86
CA VAL A 136 8.55 -9.66 9.33
C VAL A 136 9.21 -9.43 10.69
N SER A 137 9.05 -10.36 11.64
CA SER A 137 9.69 -10.29 12.96
C SER A 137 11.22 -10.38 12.94
N GLN A 138 11.85 -10.78 11.83
CA GLN A 138 13.30 -10.73 11.66
C GLN A 138 13.77 -9.42 11.02
N GLU A 139 12.92 -8.78 10.24
CA GLU A 139 13.20 -7.51 9.56
C GLU A 139 12.94 -6.32 10.51
N ASP A 140 12.05 -6.50 11.49
CA ASP A 140 11.67 -5.48 12.46
C ASP A 140 11.92 -5.96 13.91
N GLU A 141 13.00 -5.46 14.52
CA GLU A 141 13.38 -5.76 15.91
C GLU A 141 12.60 -4.91 16.93
N GLU A 142 11.92 -3.83 16.52
CA GLU A 142 11.20 -2.91 17.39
C GLU A 142 9.70 -3.25 17.53
N GLY A 143 9.10 -3.96 16.57
CA GLY A 143 7.72 -4.48 16.61
C GLY A 143 7.41 -5.61 17.61
N GLY A 144 8.20 -5.70 18.70
CA GLY A 144 8.33 -6.88 19.54
C GLY A 144 7.07 -7.31 20.34
N GLU A 145 6.05 -6.47 20.51
CA GLU A 145 4.86 -6.82 21.29
C GLU A 145 3.68 -7.29 20.42
N SER A 146 3.34 -6.56 19.35
CA SER A 146 2.28 -6.96 18.40
C SER A 146 2.69 -8.19 17.58
N LEU A 147 3.93 -8.24 17.07
CA LEU A 147 4.43 -9.38 16.29
C LEU A 147 4.58 -10.64 17.15
N SER A 148 4.96 -10.49 18.42
CA SER A 148 5.01 -11.59 19.38
C SER A 148 3.62 -12.11 19.72
N SER A 149 2.63 -11.21 19.84
CA SER A 149 1.23 -11.57 20.05
C SER A 149 0.66 -12.30 18.84
N ALA A 150 0.93 -11.81 17.62
CA ALA A 150 0.45 -12.44 16.39
C ALA A 150 1.06 -13.84 16.23
N ALA A 151 2.36 -13.97 16.48
CA ALA A 151 3.04 -15.26 16.52
C ALA A 151 2.49 -16.19 17.60
N GLY A 152 2.04 -15.65 18.73
CA GLY A 152 1.33 -16.38 19.80
C GLY A 152 0.01 -16.96 19.31
N SER A 153 -0.89 -16.11 18.79
CA SER A 153 -2.19 -16.52 18.24
C SER A 153 -2.04 -17.54 17.11
N MET A 154 -1.00 -17.41 16.27
CA MET A 154 -0.71 -18.41 15.23
C MET A 154 -0.28 -19.77 15.79
N ARG A 155 0.50 -19.83 16.87
CA ARG A 155 0.84 -21.12 17.51
C ARG A 155 -0.41 -21.76 18.09
N GLU A 156 -1.26 -20.99 18.74
CA GLU A 156 -2.50 -21.51 19.29
C GLU A 156 -3.46 -22.00 18.19
N ALA A 157 -3.52 -21.31 17.04
CA ALA A 157 -4.27 -21.77 15.87
C ALA A 157 -3.77 -23.11 15.35
N SER A 158 -2.44 -23.29 15.28
CA SER A 158 -1.81 -24.56 14.88
C SER A 158 -2.14 -25.69 15.87
N ASP A 159 -2.08 -25.42 17.17
CA ASP A 159 -2.46 -26.37 18.22
C ASP A 159 -3.94 -26.75 18.14
N SER A 160 -4.83 -25.77 17.91
CA SER A 160 -6.26 -25.98 17.68
C SER A 160 -6.53 -26.87 16.45
N LEU A 161 -5.80 -26.68 15.35
CA LEU A 161 -5.85 -27.55 14.16
C LEU A 161 -5.31 -28.96 14.44
N GLY A 162 -4.30 -29.09 15.29
CA GLY A 162 -3.78 -30.37 15.77
C GLY A 162 -4.82 -31.14 16.60
N GLN A 163 -5.67 -30.43 17.34
CA GLN A 163 -6.77 -30.97 18.12
C GLN A 163 -8.08 -31.15 17.34
N GLY A 164 -8.13 -30.75 16.07
CA GLY A 164 -9.32 -30.83 15.21
C GLY A 164 -10.37 -29.73 15.45
N GLN A 165 -10.02 -28.66 16.19
CA GLN A 165 -10.91 -27.54 16.54
C GLN A 165 -10.84 -26.44 15.45
N THR A 166 -11.42 -26.71 14.28
CA THR A 166 -11.32 -25.80 13.11
C THR A 166 -11.89 -24.40 13.35
N SER A 167 -13.01 -24.30 14.06
CA SER A 167 -13.64 -23.00 14.36
C SER A 167 -12.77 -22.12 15.26
N ARG A 168 -12.07 -22.69 16.24
CA ARG A 168 -11.17 -21.94 17.13
C ARG A 168 -9.89 -21.53 16.40
N ALA A 169 -9.35 -22.42 15.57
CA ALA A 169 -8.19 -22.10 14.75
C ALA A 169 -8.44 -20.90 13.82
N ARG A 170 -9.62 -20.83 13.19
CA ARG A 170 -10.01 -19.67 12.36
C ARG A 170 -10.07 -18.37 13.15
N GLN A 171 -10.64 -18.41 14.35
CA GLN A 171 -10.71 -17.23 15.20
C GLN A 171 -9.31 -16.74 15.60
N GLN A 172 -8.42 -17.66 15.99
CA GLN A 172 -7.03 -17.34 16.33
C GLN A 172 -6.22 -16.85 15.13
N GLN A 173 -6.51 -17.33 13.91
CA GLN A 173 -5.96 -16.80 12.66
C GLN A 173 -6.41 -15.36 12.40
N GLU A 174 -7.70 -15.07 12.56
CA GLU A 174 -8.27 -13.74 12.36
C GLU A 174 -7.69 -12.73 13.36
N GLU A 175 -7.55 -13.11 14.63
CA GLU A 175 -6.87 -12.30 15.65
C GLU A 175 -5.39 -12.03 15.31
N ALA A 176 -4.69 -13.01 14.74
CA ALA A 176 -3.30 -12.82 14.32
C ALA A 176 -3.19 -11.88 13.11
N LEU A 177 -4.11 -11.98 12.15
CA LEU A 177 -4.19 -11.08 10.99
C LEU A 177 -4.47 -9.64 11.42
N GLU A 178 -5.43 -9.43 12.31
CA GLU A 178 -5.76 -8.10 12.83
C GLU A 178 -4.54 -7.45 13.52
N GLN A 179 -3.76 -8.23 14.28
CA GLN A 179 -2.53 -7.73 14.91
C GLN A 179 -1.43 -7.40 13.90
N LEU A 180 -1.30 -8.18 12.83
CA LEU A 180 -0.36 -7.88 11.74
C LEU A 180 -0.75 -6.61 10.98
N GLU A 181 -2.04 -6.42 10.68
CA GLU A 181 -2.53 -5.21 10.01
C GLU A 181 -2.33 -3.95 10.87
N GLN A 182 -2.54 -4.06 12.19
CA GLN A 182 -2.25 -2.96 13.12
C GLN A 182 -0.76 -2.63 13.16
N GLU A 183 0.10 -3.64 13.16
CA GLU A 183 1.55 -3.43 13.16
C GLU A 183 2.04 -2.85 11.83
N GLU A 184 1.53 -3.33 10.70
CA GLU A 184 1.83 -2.78 9.38
C GLU A 184 1.41 -1.30 9.29
N SER A 185 0.23 -0.96 9.80
CA SER A 185 -0.24 0.43 9.84
C SER A 185 0.67 1.30 10.71
N ARG A 186 1.10 0.79 11.88
CA ARG A 186 2.03 1.49 12.78
C ARG A 186 3.39 1.72 12.12
N LEU A 187 3.94 0.69 11.47
CA LEU A 187 5.20 0.79 10.74
C LEU A 187 5.12 1.79 9.58
N GLN A 188 4.00 1.81 8.85
CA GLN A 188 3.78 2.80 7.80
C GLN A 188 3.74 4.24 8.36
N GLU A 189 3.11 4.44 9.53
CA GLU A 189 3.10 5.73 10.22
C GLU A 189 4.52 6.14 10.68
N GLU A 190 5.28 5.21 11.27
CA GLU A 190 6.67 5.45 11.71
C GLU A 190 7.60 5.72 10.53
N GLU A 191 7.48 4.98 9.42
CA GLU A 191 8.23 5.22 8.18
C GLU A 191 7.94 6.60 7.60
N MET A 192 6.67 7.02 7.64
CA MET A 192 6.25 8.34 7.18
C MET A 192 6.82 9.45 8.06
N GLU A 193 6.75 9.31 9.39
CA GLU A 193 7.34 10.26 10.34
C GLU A 193 8.86 10.36 10.16
N LEU A 194 9.54 9.22 9.98
CA LEU A 194 10.97 9.19 9.73
C LEU A 194 11.33 9.85 8.39
N ALA A 195 10.55 9.61 7.33
CA ALA A 195 10.74 10.25 6.04
C ALA A 195 10.55 11.77 6.14
N ASP A 196 9.54 12.23 6.89
CA ASP A 196 9.31 13.64 7.18
C ASP A 196 10.49 14.28 7.91
N LEU A 197 11.00 13.63 8.96
CA LEU A 197 12.15 14.11 9.73
C LEU A 197 13.44 14.18 8.88
N LYS A 198 13.68 13.19 8.03
CA LYS A 198 14.82 13.21 7.08
C LYS A 198 14.69 14.37 6.11
N THR A 199 13.51 14.55 5.54
CA THR A 199 13.21 15.66 4.62
C THR A 199 13.41 17.02 5.29
N GLU A 200 13.01 17.15 6.56
CA GLU A 200 13.24 18.36 7.36
C GLU A 200 14.74 18.63 7.58
N GLN A 201 15.50 17.60 7.96
CA GLN A 201 16.94 17.70 8.12
C GLN A 201 17.62 18.11 6.80
N ASP A 202 17.21 17.53 5.68
CA ASP A 202 17.76 17.87 4.37
C ASP A 202 17.49 19.33 3.99
N LEU A 203 16.28 19.83 4.26
CA LEU A 203 15.93 21.25 4.08
C LEU A 203 16.79 22.17 4.95
N ILE A 204 17.01 21.81 6.22
CA ILE A 204 17.86 22.58 7.14
C ILE A 204 19.30 22.65 6.60
N ASP A 205 19.84 21.52 6.14
CA ASP A 205 21.19 21.46 5.60
C ASP A 205 21.32 22.28 4.32
N LEU A 206 20.33 22.22 3.42
CA LEU A 206 20.28 23.08 2.22
C LEU A 206 20.26 24.58 2.58
N ILE A 207 19.41 24.98 3.53
CA ILE A 207 19.32 26.36 4.01
C ILE A 207 20.67 26.83 4.59
N ALA A 208 21.36 25.95 5.33
CA ALA A 208 22.68 26.25 5.89
C ALA A 208 23.72 26.46 4.78
N THR A 209 23.79 25.57 3.78
CA THR A 209 24.70 25.71 2.64
C THR A 209 24.44 26.98 1.84
N ILE A 210 23.17 27.29 1.54
CA ILE A 210 22.80 28.53 0.81
C ILE A 210 23.17 29.78 1.63
N THR A 211 23.03 29.71 2.97
CA THR A 211 23.46 30.79 3.86
C THR A 211 24.97 31.01 3.79
N GLU A 212 25.77 29.93 3.83
CA GLU A 212 27.22 30.00 3.68
C GLU A 212 27.64 30.60 2.34
N MET A 213 26.94 30.22 1.26
CA MET A 213 27.16 30.79 -0.08
C MET A 213 26.87 32.30 -0.09
N SER A 214 25.72 32.72 0.45
CA SER A 214 25.32 34.13 0.52
C SER A 214 26.34 34.96 1.32
N ASP A 215 26.73 34.50 2.50
CA ASP A 215 27.69 35.18 3.37
C ASP A 215 29.06 35.30 2.69
N SER A 216 29.49 34.24 1.99
CA SER A 216 30.72 34.23 1.21
C SER A 216 30.69 35.26 0.08
N MET A 217 29.59 35.32 -0.67
CA MET A 217 29.40 36.27 -1.76
C MET A 217 29.32 37.72 -1.27
N GLU A 218 28.68 37.99 -0.13
CA GLU A 218 28.68 39.32 0.47
C GLU A 218 30.10 39.82 0.81
N VAL A 219 30.99 38.93 1.23
CA VAL A 219 32.39 39.29 1.49
C VAL A 219 33.16 39.46 0.18
N ILE A 220 32.81 38.70 -0.87
CA ILE A 220 33.40 38.84 -2.21
C ILE A 220 33.04 40.18 -2.82
N ILE A 221 31.76 40.55 -2.89
CA ILE A 221 31.31 41.82 -3.49
C ILE A 221 31.91 43.04 -2.78
N LYS A 222 31.97 43.04 -1.43
CA LYS A 222 32.63 44.11 -0.66
C LYS A 222 34.11 44.26 -1.05
N ALA A 223 34.80 43.15 -1.31
CA ALA A 223 36.19 43.16 -1.74
C ALA A 223 36.34 43.54 -3.23
N THR A 224 35.41 43.13 -4.10
CA THR A 224 35.37 43.50 -5.52
C THR A 224 35.20 45.00 -5.68
N VAL A 225 34.21 45.60 -5.00
CA VAL A 225 33.97 47.05 -4.97
C VAL A 225 35.21 47.81 -4.50
N ALA A 226 35.88 47.34 -3.44
CA ALA A 226 37.09 47.97 -2.93
C ALA A 226 38.24 47.94 -3.95
N ILE A 227 38.44 46.81 -4.64
CA ILE A 227 39.48 46.68 -5.67
C ILE A 227 39.14 47.53 -6.90
N SER A 228 37.88 47.54 -7.33
CA SER A 228 37.41 48.34 -8.46
C SER A 228 37.61 49.83 -8.19
N GLY A 229 37.24 50.30 -6.98
CA GLY A 229 37.47 51.69 -6.56
C GLY A 229 38.95 52.09 -6.50
N GLU A 230 39.84 51.17 -6.13
CA GLU A 230 41.30 51.39 -6.19
C GLU A 230 41.85 51.41 -7.63
N LEU A 231 41.23 50.67 -8.56
CA LEU A 231 41.60 50.62 -9.97
C LEU A 231 41.20 51.92 -10.70
N GLY A 232 39.94 52.33 -10.57
CA GLY A 232 39.33 53.29 -11.50
C GLY A 232 39.55 52.84 -12.95
N ASP A 233 39.91 53.76 -13.85
CA ASP A 233 40.20 53.44 -15.25
C ASP A 233 41.61 52.84 -15.49
N ARG A 234 42.35 52.51 -14.43
CA ARG A 234 43.75 52.06 -14.54
C ARG A 234 43.85 50.55 -14.59
N ARG A 235 44.87 50.06 -15.30
CA ARG A 235 45.16 48.63 -15.33
C ARG A 235 45.65 48.12 -13.97
N ALA A 236 45.12 46.99 -13.53
CA ALA A 236 45.50 46.36 -12.25
C ALA A 236 47.02 46.13 -12.10
N ASN A 237 47.57 46.52 -10.94
CA ASN A 237 48.96 46.25 -10.57
C ASN A 237 49.16 44.79 -10.11
N ARG A 238 50.42 44.35 -9.87
CA ARG A 238 50.72 42.95 -9.48
C ARG A 238 49.99 42.50 -8.20
N SER A 239 49.83 43.38 -7.23
CA SER A 239 49.13 43.09 -5.96
C SER A 239 47.61 42.95 -6.19
N GLN A 240 47.01 43.90 -6.91
CA GLN A 240 45.59 43.86 -7.30
C GLN A 240 45.26 42.63 -8.13
N LYS A 241 46.12 42.26 -9.10
CA LYS A 241 45.97 41.01 -9.87
C LYS A 241 46.02 39.76 -8.98
N ALA A 242 46.80 39.77 -7.91
CA ALA A 242 46.83 38.66 -6.96
C ALA A 242 45.56 38.60 -6.12
N ARG A 243 45.03 39.75 -5.68
CA ARG A 243 43.76 39.86 -4.96
C ARG A 243 42.57 39.40 -5.82
N LEU A 244 42.50 39.84 -7.07
CA LEU A 244 41.48 39.43 -8.04
C LEU A 244 41.47 37.90 -8.28
N ARG A 245 42.64 37.28 -8.46
CA ARG A 245 42.74 35.80 -8.48
C ARG A 245 42.30 35.15 -7.18
N GLY A 246 42.52 35.81 -6.05
CA GLY A 246 42.01 35.39 -4.76
C GLY A 246 40.48 35.36 -4.73
N LEU A 247 39.83 36.42 -5.21
CA LEU A 247 38.37 36.51 -5.29
C LEU A 247 37.79 35.50 -6.27
N SER A 248 38.35 35.37 -7.48
CA SER A 248 37.92 34.37 -8.47
C SER A 248 37.98 32.93 -7.91
N ARG A 249 38.99 32.60 -7.09
CA ARG A 249 39.05 31.30 -6.38
C ARG A 249 38.01 31.15 -5.29
N ARG A 250 37.63 32.23 -4.61
CA ARG A 250 36.56 32.19 -3.59
C ARG A 250 35.19 32.03 -4.26
N VAL A 251 34.96 32.69 -5.40
CA VAL A 251 33.77 32.46 -6.23
C VAL A 251 33.72 31.01 -6.70
N ALA A 252 34.84 30.43 -7.12
CA ALA A 252 34.89 29.00 -7.48
C ALA A 252 34.50 28.07 -6.32
N ALA A 253 34.85 28.41 -5.08
CA ALA A 253 34.41 27.62 -3.92
C ALA A 253 32.90 27.75 -3.65
N VAL A 254 32.32 28.94 -3.90
CA VAL A 254 30.86 29.14 -3.83
C VAL A 254 30.14 28.36 -4.94
N ASP A 255 30.68 28.37 -6.15
CA ASP A 255 30.23 27.59 -7.31
C ASP A 255 30.21 26.08 -6.99
N GLU A 256 31.26 25.54 -6.35
CA GLU A 256 31.30 24.15 -5.89
C GLU A 256 30.17 23.82 -4.87
N LEU A 257 29.89 24.71 -3.92
CA LEU A 257 28.76 24.56 -2.98
C LEU A 257 27.42 24.63 -3.71
N GLY A 258 27.28 25.56 -4.67
CA GLY A 258 26.06 25.71 -5.47
C GLY A 258 25.76 24.48 -6.33
N GLN A 259 26.79 23.83 -6.88
CA GLN A 259 26.63 22.58 -7.62
C GLN A 259 26.13 21.44 -6.72
N ASP A 260 26.50 21.43 -5.44
CA ASP A 260 25.96 20.46 -4.49
C ASP A 260 24.48 20.71 -4.20
N VAL A 261 24.12 21.98 -3.96
CA VAL A 261 22.71 22.39 -3.79
C VAL A 261 21.89 22.03 -5.04
N HIS A 262 22.41 22.30 -6.24
CA HIS A 262 21.76 21.96 -7.50
C HIS A 262 21.45 20.47 -7.61
N ARG A 263 22.44 19.60 -7.36
CA ARG A 263 22.24 18.14 -7.42
C ARG A 263 21.15 17.67 -6.45
N ARG A 264 21.15 18.17 -5.21
CA ARG A 264 20.15 17.81 -4.21
C ARG A 264 18.74 18.26 -4.60
N LEU A 265 18.61 19.43 -5.24
CA LEU A 265 17.33 19.92 -5.75
C LEU A 265 16.83 19.12 -6.98
N GLU A 266 17.75 18.66 -7.84
CA GLU A 266 17.43 17.77 -8.96
C GLU A 266 16.94 16.39 -8.49
N GLU A 267 17.61 15.81 -7.49
CA GLU A 267 17.24 14.51 -6.91
C GLU A 267 15.83 14.53 -6.30
N GLU A 268 15.38 15.68 -5.83
CA GLU A 268 14.03 15.91 -5.28
C GLU A 268 12.98 16.37 -6.30
N GLU A 269 13.37 16.47 -7.58
CA GLU A 269 12.52 16.97 -8.67
C GLU A 269 11.98 18.39 -8.44
N ALA A 270 12.72 19.23 -7.70
CA ALA A 270 12.34 20.62 -7.43
C ALA A 270 12.69 21.52 -8.63
N ARG A 271 11.96 21.37 -9.74
CA ARG A 271 12.23 22.01 -11.05
C ARG A 271 12.48 23.51 -10.96
N VAL A 272 11.64 24.26 -10.23
CA VAL A 272 11.74 25.73 -10.17
C VAL A 272 12.97 26.15 -9.38
N PHE A 273 13.22 25.48 -8.26
CA PHE A 273 14.37 25.75 -7.40
C PHE A 273 15.68 25.36 -8.09
N THR A 274 15.66 24.26 -8.86
CA THR A 274 16.77 23.82 -9.71
C THR A 274 17.10 24.88 -10.76
N TYR A 275 16.10 25.38 -11.50
CA TYR A 275 16.30 26.44 -12.48
C TYR A 275 16.88 27.73 -11.84
N ILE A 276 16.37 28.14 -10.68
CA ILE A 276 16.92 29.30 -9.96
C ILE A 276 18.39 29.06 -9.62
N MET A 277 18.76 27.84 -9.18
CA MET A 277 20.15 27.52 -8.88
C MET A 277 21.03 27.49 -10.13
N GLU A 278 20.53 26.95 -11.24
CA GLU A 278 21.23 26.94 -12.53
C GLU A 278 21.56 28.35 -13.02
N ASP A 279 20.57 29.26 -13.00
CA ASP A 279 20.72 30.69 -13.32
C ASP A 279 21.82 31.35 -12.44
N LEU A 280 21.84 31.04 -11.14
CA LEU A 280 22.85 31.55 -10.21
C LEU A 280 24.25 30.98 -10.48
N LEU A 281 24.35 29.72 -10.91
CA LEU A 281 25.63 29.07 -11.26
C LEU A 281 26.22 29.66 -12.54
N GLU A 282 25.38 29.98 -13.54
CA GLU A 282 25.81 30.69 -14.75
C GLU A 282 26.39 32.06 -14.40
N ASP A 283 25.72 32.82 -13.53
CA ASP A 283 26.20 34.11 -13.05
C ASP A 283 27.50 33.99 -12.26
N LEU A 284 27.62 33.00 -11.38
CA LEU A 284 28.86 32.72 -10.65
C LEU A 284 30.02 32.39 -11.62
N ALA A 285 29.74 31.68 -12.72
CA ALA A 285 30.74 31.38 -13.74
C ALA A 285 31.20 32.66 -14.46
N GLU A 286 30.28 33.54 -14.83
CA GLU A 286 30.59 34.83 -15.46
C GLU A 286 31.36 35.78 -14.52
N VAL A 287 30.95 35.84 -13.25
CA VAL A 287 31.68 36.59 -12.20
C VAL A 287 33.09 36.02 -12.03
N LYS A 288 33.23 34.69 -11.97
CA LYS A 288 34.54 34.02 -11.84
C LYS A 288 35.49 34.39 -12.99
N GLU A 289 34.97 34.47 -14.22
CA GLU A 289 35.73 34.91 -15.39
C GLU A 289 36.07 36.41 -15.32
N SER A 290 35.10 37.25 -14.97
CA SER A 290 35.26 38.71 -14.92
C SER A 290 36.23 39.17 -13.82
N LEU A 291 36.38 38.39 -12.76
CA LEU A 291 37.38 38.59 -11.71
C LEU A 291 38.80 38.10 -12.10
N GLN A 292 38.98 37.55 -13.30
CA GLN A 292 40.34 37.23 -13.75
C GLN A 292 41.14 38.52 -14.00
N PRO A 293 42.47 38.54 -13.77
CA PRO A 293 43.32 39.74 -13.88
C PRO A 293 43.37 40.49 -15.22
N ARG A 294 42.72 39.95 -16.25
CA ARG A 294 42.65 40.50 -17.61
C ARG A 294 41.35 41.25 -17.87
N TYR A 295 40.34 41.05 -17.04
CA TYR A 295 38.99 41.57 -17.19
C TYR A 295 38.71 42.64 -16.12
N ASP A 296 37.56 43.30 -16.25
CA ASP A 296 37.18 44.45 -15.45
C ASP A 296 36.25 44.04 -14.29
N PRO A 297 36.65 44.23 -13.01
CA PRO A 297 35.77 44.04 -11.85
C PRO A 297 34.76 45.20 -11.68
N GLY A 298 34.42 45.90 -12.76
CA GLY A 298 33.60 47.09 -12.79
C GLY A 298 32.11 46.84 -12.52
N GLU A 299 31.27 47.77 -12.99
CA GLU A 299 29.84 47.82 -12.62
C GLU A 299 29.06 46.56 -13.05
N VAL A 300 29.36 45.99 -14.22
CA VAL A 300 28.71 44.77 -14.71
C VAL A 300 29.01 43.58 -13.80
N THR A 301 30.28 43.39 -13.43
CA THR A 301 30.70 42.30 -12.53
C THR A 301 30.05 42.42 -11.15
N GLN A 302 30.01 43.63 -10.59
CA GLN A 302 29.40 43.89 -9.29
C GLN A 302 27.87 43.71 -9.31
N MET A 303 27.24 44.05 -10.44
CA MET A 303 25.81 43.78 -10.65
C MET A 303 25.53 42.28 -10.62
N LEU A 304 26.29 41.46 -11.36
CA LEU A 304 26.12 40.00 -11.34
C LEU A 304 26.37 39.43 -9.94
N GLU A 305 27.41 39.89 -9.24
CA GLU A 305 27.65 39.50 -7.84
C GLU A 305 26.44 39.82 -6.93
N GLN A 306 25.80 40.97 -7.13
CA GLN A 306 24.60 41.35 -6.38
C GLN A 306 23.38 40.50 -6.77
N GLU A 307 23.20 40.19 -8.06
CA GLU A 307 22.12 39.31 -8.51
C GLU A 307 22.23 37.91 -7.88
N VAL A 308 23.45 37.38 -7.78
CA VAL A 308 23.73 36.12 -7.11
C VAL A 308 23.36 36.18 -5.62
N VAL A 309 23.81 37.22 -4.90
CA VAL A 309 23.47 37.39 -3.47
C VAL A 309 21.96 37.47 -3.27
N ASP A 310 21.29 38.33 -4.04
CA ASP A 310 19.85 38.50 -3.91
C ASP A 310 19.09 37.19 -4.25
N GLY A 311 19.58 36.43 -5.24
CA GLY A 311 19.01 35.14 -5.62
C GLY A 311 19.16 34.08 -4.54
N LEU A 312 20.35 33.94 -3.95
CA LEU A 312 20.60 33.04 -2.83
C LEU A 312 19.73 33.39 -1.62
N GLN A 313 19.59 34.67 -1.30
CA GLN A 313 18.73 35.13 -0.20
C GLN A 313 17.26 34.80 -0.45
N ARG A 314 16.75 34.98 -1.68
CA ARG A 314 15.38 34.63 -2.05
C ARG A 314 15.14 33.12 -1.98
N LEU A 315 16.09 32.33 -2.47
CA LEU A 315 16.02 30.87 -2.41
C LEU A 315 15.95 30.41 -0.96
N ARG A 316 16.85 30.92 -0.12
CA ARG A 316 16.85 30.67 1.33
C ARG A 316 15.51 31.02 1.96
N SER A 317 15.01 32.24 1.74
CA SER A 317 13.74 32.68 2.34
C SER A 317 12.56 31.81 1.90
N SER A 318 12.56 31.32 0.67
CA SER A 318 11.50 30.44 0.17
C SER A 318 11.57 29.05 0.84
N LEU A 319 12.77 28.49 1.02
CA LEU A 319 12.96 27.22 1.74
C LEU A 319 12.66 27.36 3.25
N GLU A 320 13.04 28.47 3.89
CA GLU A 320 12.72 28.75 5.29
C GLU A 320 11.22 28.92 5.57
N GLU A 321 10.47 29.46 4.60
CA GLU A 321 9.01 29.54 4.69
C GLU A 321 8.38 28.16 4.62
N GLU A 322 8.89 27.28 3.75
CA GLU A 322 8.43 25.90 3.66
C GLU A 322 8.76 25.11 4.93
N LEU A 323 9.97 25.25 5.47
CA LEU A 323 10.36 24.67 6.76
C LEU A 323 9.42 25.13 7.89
N ARG A 324 9.15 26.44 7.98
CA ARG A 324 8.21 27.00 8.97
C ARG A 324 6.79 26.48 8.79
N ARG A 325 6.35 26.30 7.54
CA ARG A 325 5.02 25.77 7.22
C ARG A 325 4.88 24.32 7.69
N ARG A 326 5.92 23.49 7.53
CA ARG A 326 5.95 22.10 8.01
C ARG A 326 5.91 22.01 9.54
N MET A 327 6.75 22.79 10.22
CA MET A 327 6.75 22.86 11.69
C MET A 327 5.37 23.27 12.26
N GLN A 328 4.65 24.17 11.55
CA GLN A 328 3.28 24.57 11.95
C GLN A 328 2.23 23.50 11.70
N GLN A 329 2.40 22.65 10.68
CA GLN A 329 1.49 21.53 10.38
C GLN A 329 1.66 20.41 11.42
N GLN A 330 2.90 20.06 11.78
CA GLN A 330 3.18 19.10 12.86
C GLN A 330 2.61 19.55 14.21
N GLN A 331 2.76 20.83 14.58
CA GLN A 331 2.20 21.36 15.84
C GLN A 331 0.66 21.34 15.90
N GLN A 332 -0.01 21.30 14.75
CA GLN A 332 -1.48 21.27 14.67
C GLN A 332 -2.05 19.85 14.52
N GLY A 333 -1.20 18.81 14.45
CA GLY A 333 -1.62 17.43 14.28
C GLY A 333 -2.45 17.19 13.01
N GLN A 334 -2.24 18.02 11.97
CA GLN A 334 -2.90 17.83 10.69
C GLN A 334 -2.12 16.79 9.89
N PRO A 335 -2.77 15.69 9.42
CA PRO A 335 -2.11 14.73 8.55
C PRO A 335 -1.65 15.43 7.26
N PRO A 336 -0.48 15.08 6.72
CA PRO A 336 0.03 15.67 5.51
C PRO A 336 -0.99 15.50 4.37
N PRO A 337 -1.29 16.56 3.60
CA PRO A 337 -2.22 16.48 2.49
C PRO A 337 -1.59 15.70 1.33
N GLY A 338 -1.98 14.43 1.20
CA GLY A 338 -1.61 13.55 0.09
C GLY A 338 -0.80 12.35 0.57
N GLY A 339 -1.30 11.14 0.30
CA GLY A 339 -0.64 9.86 0.63
C GLY A 339 0.59 9.55 -0.24
N GLY A 340 1.33 10.57 -0.65
CA GLY A 340 2.60 10.44 -1.37
C GLY A 340 3.77 10.61 -0.41
N ARG A 341 4.95 10.12 -0.80
CA ARG A 341 6.19 10.35 -0.05
C ARG A 341 6.41 11.86 0.15
N PRO A 342 6.81 12.29 1.35
CA PRO A 342 7.14 13.69 1.58
C PRO A 342 8.34 14.06 0.69
N ARG A 343 8.14 15.04 -0.20
CA ARG A 343 9.21 15.67 -0.99
C ARG A 343 9.81 16.81 -0.18
N MET A 344 11.06 17.21 -0.41
CA MET A 344 11.63 18.42 0.22
C MET A 344 10.83 19.69 -0.11
N VAL A 345 10.51 19.89 -1.38
CA VAL A 345 9.76 21.07 -1.84
C VAL A 345 8.43 20.61 -2.45
N PRO A 346 7.27 21.00 -1.89
CA PRO A 346 5.99 20.63 -2.46
C PRO A 346 5.68 21.47 -3.72
N PRO A 347 4.85 20.96 -4.66
CA PRO A 347 4.45 21.71 -5.86
C PRO A 347 3.84 23.09 -5.56
N ALA A 348 3.14 23.23 -4.43
CA ALA A 348 2.62 24.52 -3.98
C ALA A 348 3.72 25.55 -3.69
N ALA A 349 4.86 25.12 -3.13
CA ALA A 349 6.00 25.99 -2.88
C ALA A 349 6.69 26.38 -4.19
N GLU A 350 6.75 25.48 -5.17
CA GLU A 350 7.26 25.78 -6.52
C GLU A 350 6.40 26.84 -7.24
N LEU A 351 5.08 26.74 -7.16
CA LEU A 351 4.17 27.75 -7.72
C LEU A 351 4.34 29.12 -7.04
N ILE A 352 4.55 29.13 -5.72
CA ILE A 352 4.84 30.37 -4.98
C ILE A 352 6.18 30.96 -5.44
N ALA A 353 7.21 30.13 -5.61
CA ALA A 353 8.51 30.55 -6.12
C ALA A 353 8.40 31.12 -7.55
N LEU A 354 7.68 30.47 -8.46
CA LEU A 354 7.40 30.99 -9.81
C LEU A 354 6.69 32.33 -9.78
N LYS A 355 5.66 32.46 -8.95
CA LYS A 355 4.94 33.73 -8.80
C LYS A 355 5.88 34.85 -8.37
N ARG A 356 6.75 34.58 -7.38
CA ARG A 356 7.75 35.55 -6.91
C ARG A 356 8.74 35.94 -8.02
N MET A 357 9.20 34.98 -8.83
CA MET A 357 10.04 35.26 -9.99
C MET A 357 9.32 36.19 -10.99
N GLN A 358 8.04 35.95 -11.26
CA GLN A 358 7.26 36.80 -12.17
C GLN A 358 7.05 38.22 -11.62
N GLU A 359 6.78 38.35 -10.32
CA GLU A 359 6.67 39.65 -9.65
C GLU A 359 7.99 40.42 -9.71
N GLU A 360 9.13 39.74 -9.52
CA GLU A 360 10.47 40.32 -9.62
C GLU A 360 10.76 40.82 -11.05
N VAL A 361 10.53 39.99 -12.06
CA VAL A 361 10.72 40.38 -13.47
C VAL A 361 9.85 41.60 -13.80
N LEU A 362 8.62 41.63 -13.31
CA LEU A 362 7.72 42.76 -13.50
C LEU A 362 8.23 44.05 -12.83
N GLU A 363 8.69 43.97 -11.59
CA GLU A 363 9.21 45.12 -10.85
C GLU A 363 10.47 45.69 -11.53
N ARG A 364 11.42 44.81 -11.88
CA ARG A 364 12.66 45.19 -12.56
C ARG A 364 12.40 45.80 -13.94
N THR A 365 11.48 45.20 -14.71
CA THR A 365 11.07 45.74 -16.02
C THR A 365 10.45 47.14 -15.88
N ARG A 366 9.61 47.36 -14.87
CA ARG A 366 9.04 48.69 -14.59
C ARG A 366 10.10 49.71 -14.20
N ARG A 367 11.11 49.29 -13.45
CA ARG A 367 12.25 50.15 -13.08
C ARG A 367 13.04 50.57 -14.32
N ILE A 368 13.41 49.63 -15.19
CA ILE A 368 14.12 49.92 -16.44
C ILE A 368 13.29 50.83 -17.35
N ASP A 369 11.99 50.54 -17.53
CA ASP A 369 11.10 51.40 -18.33
C ASP A 369 11.00 52.82 -17.76
N SER A 370 11.02 52.97 -16.44
CA SER A 370 11.05 54.27 -15.76
C SER A 370 12.36 55.02 -15.97
N ILE A 371 13.49 54.31 -16.07
CA ILE A 371 14.78 54.93 -16.40
C ILE A 371 14.79 55.35 -17.87
N ARG A 372 14.42 54.45 -18.79
CA ARG A 372 14.26 54.72 -20.22
C ARG A 372 13.43 55.98 -20.48
N LYS A 373 12.28 56.10 -19.81
CA LYS A 373 11.39 57.27 -19.92
C LYS A 373 12.04 58.57 -19.44
N ARG A 374 12.88 58.53 -18.42
CA ARG A 374 13.62 59.69 -17.91
C ARG A 374 14.79 60.09 -18.82
N ASN A 375 15.38 59.11 -19.50
CA ASN A 375 16.52 59.29 -20.40
C ASN A 375 16.08 59.43 -21.88
N ASN A 376 14.87 59.98 -22.14
CA ASN A 376 14.33 60.21 -23.49
C ASN A 376 14.30 58.98 -24.43
N GLY A 377 14.23 57.77 -23.87
CA GLY A 377 14.19 56.54 -24.66
C GLY A 377 15.52 55.79 -24.72
N GLU A 378 16.62 56.38 -24.25
CA GLU A 378 17.95 55.76 -24.25
C GLU A 378 18.20 54.99 -22.95
N LEU A 379 18.86 53.84 -23.07
CA LEU A 379 19.35 53.02 -21.97
C LEU A 379 20.88 53.01 -22.06
N ASP A 380 21.56 52.97 -20.91
CA ASP A 380 22.99 52.72 -20.90
C ASP A 380 23.31 51.23 -21.16
N THR A 381 24.58 50.89 -21.32
CA THR A 381 25.01 49.51 -21.63
C THR A 381 24.65 48.51 -20.52
N LEU A 382 24.62 48.95 -19.27
CA LEU A 382 24.28 48.10 -18.13
C LEU A 382 22.77 47.82 -18.11
N GLU A 383 21.97 48.85 -18.36
CA GLU A 383 20.52 48.81 -18.44
C GLU A 383 20.03 47.97 -19.63
N GLU A 384 20.72 48.02 -20.78
CA GLU A 384 20.44 47.16 -21.92
C GLU A 384 20.70 45.67 -21.60
N GLN A 385 21.82 45.35 -20.95
CA GLN A 385 22.13 43.98 -20.53
C GLN A 385 21.12 43.45 -19.51
N LEU A 386 20.71 44.27 -18.54
CA LEU A 386 19.66 43.92 -17.59
C LEU A 386 18.33 43.64 -18.30
N LEU A 387 17.97 44.44 -19.30
CA LEU A 387 16.74 44.22 -20.06
C LEU A 387 16.77 42.90 -20.83
N GLU A 388 17.89 42.56 -21.47
CA GLU A 388 18.07 41.29 -22.19
C GLU A 388 17.91 40.09 -21.26
N ARG A 389 18.55 40.12 -20.08
CA ARG A 389 18.43 39.06 -19.05
C ARG A 389 16.99 38.92 -18.55
N LEU A 390 16.27 40.02 -18.33
CA LEU A 390 14.86 39.97 -17.94
C LEU A 390 13.97 39.32 -19.01
N VAL A 391 14.26 39.52 -20.30
CA VAL A 391 13.53 38.88 -21.40
C VAL A 391 13.77 37.37 -21.39
N GLN A 392 15.02 36.94 -21.21
CA GLN A 392 15.36 35.52 -21.11
C GLN A 392 14.67 34.87 -19.91
N ARG A 393 14.75 35.50 -18.73
CA ARG A 393 14.10 35.02 -17.49
C ARG A 393 12.57 34.95 -17.63
N GLN A 394 11.94 35.90 -18.32
CA GLN A 394 10.52 35.84 -18.64
C GLN A 394 10.17 34.63 -19.53
N GLY A 395 11.04 34.31 -20.49
CA GLY A 395 10.90 33.11 -21.34
C GLY A 395 10.97 31.82 -20.52
N SER A 396 11.93 31.70 -19.62
CA SER A 396 12.08 30.53 -18.74
C SER A 396 10.90 30.36 -17.77
N ILE A 397 10.39 31.46 -17.20
CA ILE A 397 9.19 31.42 -16.33
C ILE A 397 8.00 30.84 -17.09
N ILE A 398 7.81 31.18 -18.37
CA ILE A 398 6.74 30.62 -19.19
C ILE A 398 6.92 29.11 -19.34
N GLN A 399 8.13 28.66 -19.70
CA GLN A 399 8.43 27.23 -19.87
C GLN A 399 8.19 26.43 -18.57
N LEU A 400 8.67 26.93 -17.43
CA LEU A 400 8.46 26.29 -16.13
C LEU A 400 6.98 26.27 -15.73
N THR A 401 6.23 27.33 -16.06
CA THR A 401 4.79 27.38 -15.81
C THR A 401 4.05 26.32 -16.62
N ASP A 402 4.41 26.14 -17.89
CA ASP A 402 3.81 25.13 -18.76
C ASP A 402 4.12 23.70 -18.23
N GLN A 403 5.37 23.45 -17.81
CA GLN A 403 5.77 22.15 -17.24
C GLN A 403 5.02 21.83 -15.94
N ILE A 404 4.90 22.79 -15.01
CA ILE A 404 4.16 22.56 -13.76
C ILE A 404 2.66 22.38 -14.03
N ALA A 405 2.11 23.09 -15.02
CA ALA A 405 0.72 22.90 -15.41
C ALA A 405 0.46 21.50 -16.00
N GLU A 406 1.42 20.96 -16.76
CA GLU A 406 1.37 19.58 -17.29
C GLU A 406 1.44 18.56 -16.15
N ASP A 407 2.43 18.67 -15.25
CA ASP A 407 2.60 17.76 -14.10
C ASP A 407 1.37 17.76 -13.18
N LEU A 408 0.80 18.95 -12.90
CA LEU A 408 -0.41 19.06 -12.09
C LEU A 408 -1.64 18.51 -12.85
N GLY A 409 -1.67 18.64 -14.17
CA GLY A 409 -2.70 18.07 -15.03
C GLY A 409 -2.66 16.54 -15.08
N GLU A 410 -1.48 15.94 -14.98
CA GLU A 410 -1.32 14.48 -14.84
C GLU A 410 -1.73 13.99 -13.44
N GLN A 411 -1.35 14.71 -12.38
CA GLN A 411 -1.71 14.36 -11.00
C GLN A 411 -3.21 14.54 -10.68
N LEU A 412 -3.91 15.42 -11.40
CA LEU A 412 -5.35 15.66 -11.24
C LEU A 412 -6.23 14.81 -12.16
N GLN A 413 -5.65 14.06 -13.11
CA GLN A 413 -6.40 13.08 -13.86
C GLN A 413 -6.71 11.90 -12.93
N PRO A 414 -8.00 11.58 -12.68
CA PRO A 414 -8.30 10.32 -12.02
C PRO A 414 -7.77 9.22 -12.91
N THR A 415 -6.92 8.35 -12.37
CA THR A 415 -6.64 7.05 -12.97
C THR A 415 -7.98 6.42 -13.30
N VAL A 416 -8.35 6.46 -14.58
CA VAL A 416 -9.46 5.68 -15.09
C VAL A 416 -8.95 4.25 -14.99
N GLU A 417 -9.27 3.60 -13.87
CA GLU A 417 -9.11 2.17 -13.72
C GLU A 417 -9.75 1.52 -14.95
N GLU A 418 -8.98 0.65 -15.60
CA GLU A 418 -9.47 -0.30 -16.60
C GLU A 418 -10.55 -1.19 -15.95
N GLU A 419 -11.79 -0.72 -15.86
CA GLU A 419 -12.95 -1.61 -15.90
C GLU A 419 -13.14 -2.08 -17.34
N VAL A 420 -12.27 -2.99 -17.79
CA VAL A 420 -12.65 -3.94 -18.85
C VAL A 420 -13.52 -5.00 -18.20
N ARG A 421 -14.77 -4.63 -17.93
CA ARG A 421 -15.89 -5.58 -17.81
C ARG A 421 -16.54 -5.71 -19.18
N GLU A 422 -15.94 -6.52 -20.06
CA GLU A 422 -16.61 -7.05 -21.24
C GLU A 422 -16.63 -8.58 -21.13
N ASP A 423 -17.71 -9.10 -20.54
CA ASP A 423 -18.45 -10.26 -21.05
C ASP A 423 -19.57 -10.64 -20.06
N GLY A 424 -20.64 -9.84 -20.09
CA GLY A 424 -21.95 -10.26 -19.62
C GLY A 424 -22.78 -10.73 -20.83
N PRO A 425 -23.39 -11.92 -20.82
CA PRO A 425 -24.10 -12.45 -21.98
C PRO A 425 -25.33 -11.60 -22.31
N PRO A 426 -25.71 -11.50 -23.59
CA PRO A 426 -26.80 -10.64 -24.03
C PRO A 426 -28.14 -11.07 -23.41
N PRO A 427 -29.06 -10.12 -23.15
CA PRO A 427 -30.36 -10.41 -22.55
C PRO A 427 -31.24 -11.27 -23.49
N PRO A 428 -32.18 -12.05 -22.92
CA PRO A 428 -33.03 -12.95 -23.70
C PRO A 428 -33.99 -12.15 -24.60
N ASP A 429 -34.14 -12.68 -25.81
CA ASP A 429 -35.10 -12.26 -26.82
C ASP A 429 -36.52 -12.60 -26.34
N ASP A 430 -37.18 -11.64 -25.72
CA ASP A 430 -38.61 -11.71 -25.43
C ASP A 430 -39.39 -11.33 -26.70
N GLY A 431 -39.68 -12.35 -27.50
CA GLY A 431 -40.69 -12.25 -28.54
C GLY A 431 -42.09 -12.07 -27.94
N GLU A 432 -42.85 -11.10 -28.46
CA GLU A 432 -44.20 -11.28 -29.03
C GLU A 432 -44.84 -9.93 -29.37
N GLY A 433 -45.31 -9.79 -30.61
CA GLY A 433 -46.05 -8.64 -31.14
C GLY A 433 -46.11 -8.63 -32.67
#